data_AF-Q6RHZ6-F1
#
_entry.id   AF-Q6RHZ6-F1
#
_cell.length_a   1.000
_cell.length_b   1.000
_cell.length_c   1.000
_cell.angle_alpha   90.00
_cell.angle_beta   90.00
_cell.angle_gamma   90.00
#
_symmetry.space_group_name_H-M   'P 1'
#
loop_
_entity.id
_entity.type
_entity.pdbx_description
1 polymer ?
#
loop_
_entity_poly.entity_id
_entity_poly.type
_entity_poly.pdbx_seq_one_letter_code
_entity_poly.pdbx_strand_id
1 'polypeptide(L)'
;VLVVCSEITAVAFRGPSDSHLDSMVGQALFGDGAAAVIVGADADLTVERPLFHIVSAAQTILPDSEGAIDGHLREVGLTFHLLKDVPGLISKNIEKS
;
A
#
# COMPACT_ATOMS: atom_id res chain seq x y z
N VAL A 1 1.58 -22.05 2.66
CA VAL A 1 1.05 -20.89 3.39
C VAL A 1 0.03 -20.16 2.51
N LEU A 2 -1.18 -19.89 3.02
CA LEU A 2 -2.16 -19.02 2.35
C LEU A 2 -1.93 -17.59 2.81
N VAL A 3 -1.66 -16.68 1.86
CA VAL A 3 -1.54 -15.24 2.10
C VAL A 3 -2.73 -14.54 1.46
N VAL A 4 -3.36 -13.62 2.17
CA VAL A 4 -4.56 -12.88 1.70
C VAL A 4 -4.37 -11.41 2.01
N CYS A 5 -4.64 -10.55 1.02
CA CYS A 5 -4.84 -9.12 1.19
C CYS A 5 -6.27 -8.78 0.78
N SER A 6 -6.99 -8.03 1.61
CA SER A 6 -8.37 -7.60 1.34
C SER A 6 -8.53 -6.19 1.86
N GLU A 7 -8.86 -5.28 0.95
CA GLU A 7 -9.00 -3.85 1.24
C GLU A 7 -10.41 -3.39 0.87
N ILE A 8 -11.00 -2.56 1.73
CA ILE A 8 -12.32 -1.96 1.54
C ILE A 8 -12.29 -0.48 1.88
N THR A 9 -12.85 0.35 1.01
CA THR A 9 -12.85 1.82 1.12
C THR A 9 -13.83 2.35 2.16
N ALA A 10 -14.70 1.52 2.72
CA ALA A 10 -15.75 1.92 3.66
C ALA A 10 -15.22 2.74 4.86
N VAL A 11 -14.00 2.46 5.33
CA VAL A 11 -13.39 3.20 6.45
C VAL A 11 -12.86 4.57 6.06
N ALA A 12 -12.55 4.79 4.77
CA ALA A 12 -11.95 6.02 4.26
C ALA A 12 -12.93 6.89 3.45
N PHE A 13 -14.06 6.32 3.01
CA PHE A 13 -15.05 6.99 2.20
C PHE A 13 -15.67 8.18 2.94
N ARG A 14 -15.66 9.34 2.29
CA ARG A 14 -16.21 10.59 2.84
C ARG A 14 -16.54 11.58 1.73
N GLY A 15 -17.40 12.55 2.04
CA GLY A 15 -17.70 13.65 1.12
C GLY A 15 -16.46 14.53 0.84
N PRO A 16 -16.40 15.17 -0.34
CA PRO A 16 -15.30 16.08 -0.69
C PRO A 16 -15.33 17.34 0.20
N SER A 17 -14.17 17.97 0.41
CA SER A 17 -14.03 19.25 1.10
C SER A 17 -12.87 20.05 0.51
N ASP A 18 -13.09 21.34 0.25
CA ASP A 18 -12.05 22.27 -0.21
C ASP A 18 -10.91 22.44 0.81
N SER A 19 -11.18 22.16 2.09
CA SER A 19 -10.15 22.17 3.15
C SER A 19 -9.27 20.92 3.18
N HIS A 20 -9.60 19.88 2.40
CA HIS A 20 -8.94 18.57 2.41
C HIS A 20 -8.76 18.03 0.98
N LEU A 21 -8.07 18.81 0.14
CA LEU A 21 -7.82 18.45 -1.27
C LEU A 21 -7.01 17.15 -1.42
N ASP A 22 -6.09 16.88 -0.50
CA ASP A 22 -5.33 15.63 -0.39
C ASP A 22 -6.24 14.41 -0.19
N SER A 23 -7.31 14.56 0.60
CA SER A 23 -8.31 13.51 0.76
C SER A 23 -9.02 13.18 -0.56
N MET A 24 -9.19 14.15 -1.46
CA MET A 24 -9.83 13.89 -2.77
C MET A 24 -8.96 13.02 -3.67
N VAL A 25 -7.63 13.14 -3.56
CA VAL A 25 -6.70 12.23 -4.26
C VAL A 25 -6.97 10.79 -3.83
N GLY A 26 -7.13 10.56 -2.52
CA GLY A 26 -7.51 9.25 -1.99
C GLY A 26 -8.87 8.77 -2.53
N GLN A 27 -9.89 9.62 -2.55
CA GLN A 27 -11.21 9.26 -3.09
C GLN A 27 -11.19 8.93 -4.60
N ALA A 28 -10.27 9.53 -5.36
CA ALA A 28 -10.11 9.26 -6.79
C ALA A 28 -9.30 7.99 -7.08
N LEU A 29 -8.40 7.59 -6.17
CA LEU A 29 -7.48 6.47 -6.38
C LEU A 29 -7.94 5.16 -5.74
N PHE A 30 -8.56 5.20 -4.57
CA PHE A 30 -8.85 3.99 -3.80
C PHE A 30 -10.12 3.28 -4.30
N GLY A 31 -10.04 1.96 -4.35
CA GLY A 31 -11.14 1.06 -4.68
C GLY A 31 -11.08 -0.21 -3.83
N ASP A 32 -12.14 -1.00 -3.88
CA ASP A 32 -12.25 -2.24 -3.12
C ASP A 32 -11.62 -3.41 -3.89
N GLY A 33 -11.00 -4.36 -3.18
CA GLY A 33 -10.42 -5.53 -3.82
C GLY A 33 -9.83 -6.54 -2.83
N ALA A 34 -9.73 -7.79 -3.27
CA ALA A 34 -9.06 -8.85 -2.52
C ALA A 34 -8.23 -9.74 -3.45
N ALA A 35 -7.10 -10.23 -2.95
CA ALA A 35 -6.21 -11.16 -3.63
C ALA A 35 -5.65 -12.19 -2.65
N ALA A 36 -5.35 -13.39 -3.15
CA ALA A 36 -4.75 -14.46 -2.36
C ALA A 36 -3.67 -15.20 -3.16
N VAL A 37 -2.62 -15.62 -2.47
CA VAL A 37 -1.54 -16.44 -3.04
C VAL A 37 -1.19 -17.61 -2.11
N ILE A 38 -0.82 -18.74 -2.72
CA ILE A 38 -0.24 -19.89 -2.02
C ILE A 38 1.27 -19.81 -2.15
N VAL A 39 1.96 -19.77 -1.02
CA VAL A 39 3.43 -19.73 -0.95
C VAL A 39 3.93 -21.00 -0.27
N GLY A 40 4.90 -21.65 -0.89
CA GLY A 40 5.56 -22.86 -0.38
C GLY A 40 7.00 -22.92 -0.87
N ALA A 41 7.79 -23.78 -0.24
CA ALA A 41 9.13 -24.18 -0.69
C ALA A 41 9.07 -25.65 -1.15
N ASP A 42 10.07 -26.08 -1.93
CA ASP A 42 10.22 -27.48 -2.39
C ASP A 42 8.99 -28.03 -3.12
N ALA A 43 8.55 -27.31 -4.16
CA ALA A 43 7.30 -27.61 -4.86
C ALA A 43 7.30 -29.01 -5.50
N ASP A 44 6.19 -29.74 -5.35
CA ASP A 44 5.97 -31.00 -6.07
C ASP A 44 5.52 -30.71 -7.50
N LEU A 45 6.46 -30.74 -8.45
CA LEU A 45 6.20 -30.40 -9.85
C LEU A 45 5.24 -31.36 -10.58
N THR A 46 4.81 -32.46 -9.94
CA THR A 46 3.79 -33.34 -10.51
C THR A 46 2.36 -32.81 -10.30
N VAL A 47 2.16 -31.97 -9.28
CA VAL A 47 0.84 -31.43 -8.91
C VAL A 47 0.83 -29.90 -8.73
N GLU A 48 1.98 -29.29 -8.44
CA GLU A 48 2.16 -27.86 -8.28
C GLU A 48 2.86 -27.26 -9.51
N ARG A 49 2.53 -25.99 -9.79
CA ARG A 49 3.15 -25.21 -10.86
C ARG A 49 3.64 -23.87 -10.31
N PRO A 50 4.94 -23.76 -9.93
CA PRO A 50 5.51 -22.52 -9.45
C PRO A 50 5.33 -21.39 -10.48
N LEU A 51 4.94 -20.20 -10.01
CA LEU A 51 4.78 -19.00 -10.86
C LEU A 51 5.99 -18.06 -10.74
N PHE A 52 6.48 -17.88 -9.51
CA PHE A 52 7.61 -17.02 -9.16
C PHE A 52 8.38 -17.62 -7.98
N HIS A 53 9.64 -17.24 -7.83
CA HIS A 53 10.47 -17.57 -6.66
C HIS A 53 10.77 -16.30 -5.86
N ILE A 54 10.55 -16.33 -4.55
CA ILE A 54 10.94 -15.25 -3.64
C ILE A 54 12.39 -15.50 -3.23
N VAL A 55 13.33 -14.73 -3.78
CA VAL A 55 14.77 -14.91 -3.54
C VAL A 55 15.27 -14.07 -2.37
N SER A 56 14.70 -12.87 -2.20
CA SER A 56 15.02 -11.95 -1.11
C SER A 56 13.81 -11.07 -0.79
N ALA A 57 13.81 -10.50 0.41
CA ALA A 57 12.87 -9.46 0.85
C ALA A 57 13.61 -8.49 1.76
N ALA A 58 13.47 -7.18 1.51
CA ALA A 58 14.10 -6.12 2.28
C ALA A 58 13.13 -4.93 2.42
N GLN A 59 13.37 -4.10 3.43
CA GLN A 59 12.61 -2.86 3.65
C GLN A 59 13.52 -1.78 4.24
N THR A 60 13.21 -0.52 3.95
CA THR A 60 13.92 0.65 4.50
C THR A 60 12.96 1.81 4.69
N ILE A 61 13.30 2.73 5.60
CA ILE A 61 12.60 4.00 5.76
C ILE A 61 13.41 5.05 4.98
N LEU A 62 12.76 5.73 4.04
CA LEU A 62 13.45 6.71 3.20
C LEU A 62 13.94 7.91 4.03
N PRO A 63 15.15 8.43 3.80
CA PRO A 63 15.61 9.65 4.45
C PRO A 63 14.70 10.83 4.08
N ASP A 64 14.55 11.78 5.00
CA ASP A 64 13.74 12.99 4.85
C ASP A 64 12.24 12.73 4.54
N SER A 65 11.72 11.52 4.80
CA SER A 65 10.35 11.11 4.47
C SER A 65 9.32 11.26 5.59
N GLU A 66 9.72 11.75 6.77
CA GLU A 66 8.82 11.96 7.91
C GLU A 66 7.60 12.80 7.51
N GLY A 67 6.41 12.33 7.88
CA GLY A 67 5.12 12.95 7.57
C GLY A 67 4.71 12.92 6.10
N ALA A 68 5.44 12.25 5.20
CA ALA A 68 5.10 12.26 3.77
C ALA A 68 3.68 11.71 3.50
N ILE A 69 3.28 10.69 4.25
CA ILE A 69 1.93 10.10 4.25
C ILE A 69 1.56 9.83 5.70
N ASP A 70 0.50 10.49 6.18
CA ASP A 70 -0.08 10.21 7.49
C ASP A 70 -1.50 9.65 7.34
N GLY A 71 -1.82 8.64 8.14
CA GLY A 71 -3.15 8.05 8.25
C GLY A 71 -3.66 8.16 9.68
N HIS A 72 -4.77 8.86 9.89
CA HIS A 72 -5.37 9.01 11.21
C HIS A 72 -6.73 8.32 11.27
N LEU A 73 -6.85 7.29 12.10
CA LEU A 73 -8.14 6.69 12.43
C LEU A 73 -8.84 7.52 13.51
N ARG A 74 -10.02 8.07 13.19
CA ARG A 74 -10.83 8.93 14.05
C ARG A 74 -12.29 8.43 14.05
N GLU A 75 -13.14 9.10 14.84
CA GLU A 75 -14.60 8.84 14.84
C GLU A 75 -15.22 9.03 13.45
N VAL A 76 -14.61 9.88 12.61
CA VAL A 76 -14.98 10.13 11.22
C VAL A 76 -14.29 9.16 10.23
N GLY A 77 -13.89 7.98 10.70
CA GLY A 77 -13.15 6.99 9.90
C GLY A 77 -11.66 7.34 9.72
N LEU A 78 -11.04 6.73 8.71
CA LEU A 78 -9.64 6.90 8.36
C LEU A 78 -9.44 8.15 7.48
N THR A 79 -8.65 9.11 7.97
CA THR A 79 -8.26 10.32 7.24
C THR A 79 -6.83 10.17 6.73
N PHE A 80 -6.57 10.64 5.51
CA PHE A 80 -5.23 10.65 4.93
C PHE A 80 -4.72 12.08 4.79
N HIS A 81 -3.44 12.28 5.08
CA HIS A 81 -2.74 13.54 4.85
C HIS A 81 -1.49 13.30 4.03
N LEU A 82 -1.33 14.05 2.94
CA LEU A 82 -0.17 13.99 2.06
C LEU A 82 0.61 15.31 2.16
N LEU A 83 1.75 15.29 2.86
CA LEU A 83 2.49 16.51 3.21
C LEU A 83 3.75 16.73 2.37
N LYS A 84 4.19 15.74 1.60
CA LYS A 84 5.39 15.81 0.74
C LYS A 84 5.14 15.20 -0.64
N ASP A 85 6.00 15.53 -1.59
CA ASP A 85 6.06 14.88 -2.90
C ASP A 85 6.53 13.42 -2.76
N VAL A 86 5.59 12.52 -2.51
CA VAL A 86 5.84 11.08 -2.35
C VAL A 86 6.51 10.47 -3.58
N PRO A 87 6.03 10.69 -4.83
CA PRO A 87 6.73 10.24 -6.03
C PRO A 87 8.17 10.74 -6.12
N GLY A 88 8.43 12.00 -5.78
CA GLY A 88 9.78 12.58 -5.73
C GLY A 88 10.69 11.91 -4.70
N LEU A 89 10.17 11.62 -3.50
CA LEU A 89 10.92 10.91 -2.46
C LEU A 89 11.29 9.49 -2.87
N ILE A 90 10.35 8.75 -3.47
CA ILE A 90 10.58 7.38 -3.94
C ILE A 90 11.62 7.38 -5.06
N SER A 91 11.41 8.19 -6.10
CA SER A 91 12.31 8.23 -7.27
C SER A 91 13.74 8.63 -6.92
N LYS A 92 13.96 9.53 -5.96
CA LYS A 92 15.29 9.93 -5.49
C LYS A 92 16.09 8.81 -4.77
N ASN A 93 15.40 7.78 -4.28
CA ASN A 93 16.02 6.77 -3.42
C ASN A 93 15.95 5.33 -3.96
N ILE A 94 15.16 5.08 -5.02
CA ILE A 94 14.91 3.72 -5.53
C ILE A 94 16.18 2.99 -6.00
N GLU A 95 17.20 3.70 -6.47
CA GLU A 95 18.46 3.11 -6.94
C GLU A 95 19.47 2.83 -5.80
N LYS A 96 19.17 3.27 -4.58
CA LYS A 96 20.12 3.23 -3.44
C LYS A 96 19.83 2.11 -2.44
N SER A 97 18.74 1.38 -2.64
CA SER A 97 18.23 0.37 -1.71
C SER A 97 18.34 -1.03 -2.29
#